data_AF-A0A3C0L4P3-F1
#
_entry.id   AF-A0A3C0L4P3-F1
#
_cell.length_a   1.000
_cell.length_b   1.000
_cell.length_c   1.000
_cell.angle_alpha   90.00
_cell.angle_beta   90.00
_cell.angle_gamma   90.00
#
_symmetry.space_group_name_H-M   'P 1'
#
loop_
_entity.id
_entity.type
_entity.pdbx_description
1 polymer ?
#
loop_
_entity_poly.entity_id
_entity_poly.type
_entity_poly.pdbx_seq_one_letter_code
_entity_poly.pdbx_strand_id
1 'polypeptide(L)' 'MFDNLTRRVSAALGQIGGKKTLSEDNIAETLREVRLALLDADVALAVVQDFMDRIRQRAIGAEVGASLSPAQ' A
#
# COMPACT_ATOMS: atom_id res chain seq x y z
N MET A 1 -23.46 5.40 -1.60
CA MET A 1 -22.67 6.54 -2.12
C MET A 1 -21.16 6.25 -2.15
N PHE A 2 -20.59 5.57 -1.14
CA PHE A 2 -19.16 5.16 -1.12
C PHE A 2 -18.80 3.94 -1.98
N ASP A 3 -19.79 3.28 -2.57
CA ASP A 3 -19.68 1.99 -3.25
C ASP A 3 -18.70 2.00 -4.45
N ASN A 4 -18.65 3.11 -5.18
CA ASN A 4 -17.75 3.27 -6.33
C ASN A 4 -16.28 3.38 -5.87
N LEU A 5 -16.03 4.12 -4.80
CA LEU A 5 -14.70 4.22 -4.18
C LEU A 5 -14.27 2.86 -3.62
N THR A 6 -15.16 2.18 -2.90
CA THR A 6 -14.90 0.85 -2.35
C THR A 6 -14.52 -0.15 -3.45
N ARG A 7 -15.24 -0.17 -4.57
CA ARG A 7 -14.91 -1.06 -5.70
C ARG A 7 -13.56 -0.76 -6.33
N ARG A 8 -13.24 0.52 -6.57
CA ARG A 8 -11.97 0.92 -7.17
C ARG A 8 -10.78 0.60 -6.27
N VAL A 9 -10.93 0.82 -4.96
CA VAL A 9 -9.90 0.50 -3.96
C VAL A 9 -9.70 -1.01 -3.83
N SER A 10 -10.78 -1.80 -3.77
CA SER A 10 -10.69 -3.26 -3.73
C SER A 10 -10.03 -3.85 -4.99
N ALA A 11 -10.32 -3.30 -6.17
CA ALA A 11 -9.70 -3.72 -7.42
C ALA A 11 -8.19 -3.40 -7.47
N ALA A 12 -7.79 -2.21 -7.02
CA ALA A 12 -6.38 -1.82 -6.97
C ALA A 12 -5.57 -2.68 -5.97
N LEU A 13 -6.15 -2.96 -4.80
CA LEU A 13 -5.52 -3.82 -3.78
C LEU A 13 -5.37 -5.27 -4.25
N GLY A 14 -6.31 -5.77 -5.06
CA GLY A 14 -6.24 -7.10 -5.67
C GLY A 14 -5.04 -7.28 -6.61
N GLN A 15 -4.57 -6.22 -7.26
CA GLN A 15 -3.40 -6.29 -8.14
C GLN A 15 -2.07 -6.30 -7.38
N ILE A 16 -2.03 -5.74 -6.17
CA ILE A 16 -0.80 -5.65 -5.36
C ILE A 16 -0.49 -6.98 -4.66
N GLY A 17 -1.52 -7.81 -4.38
CA GLY A 17 -1.37 -9.12 -3.72
C GLY A 17 -0.54 -10.17 -4.48
N GLY A 18 -0.15 -9.89 -5.74
CA GLY A 18 0.62 -10.82 -6.58
C GLY A 18 2.16 -10.71 -6.47
N LYS A 19 2.71 -9.70 -5.78
CA LYS A 19 4.18 -9.51 -5.71
C LYS A 19 4.77 -10.15 -4.46
N LYS A 20 5.63 -11.15 -4.67
CA LYS A 20 6.02 -12.20 -3.73
C LYS A 20 7.17 -11.86 -2.76
N THR A 21 7.71 -10.65 -2.80
CA THR A 21 8.77 -10.22 -1.86
C THR A 21 8.82 -8.69 -1.81
N LEU A 22 8.60 -8.15 -0.62
CA LEU A 22 8.74 -6.73 -0.30
C LEU A 22 10.05 -6.59 0.49
N SER A 23 11.06 -5.92 -0.07
CA SER A 23 12.21 -5.41 0.69
C SER A 23 11.96 -3.95 1.06
N GLU A 24 12.55 -3.46 2.15
CA GLU A 24 12.37 -2.07 2.63
C GLU A 24 12.62 -1.03 1.52
N ASP A 25 13.70 -1.20 0.75
CA ASP A 25 14.06 -0.30 -0.35
C ASP A 25 13.00 -0.30 -1.48
N ASN A 26 12.50 -1.48 -1.86
CA ASN A 26 11.48 -1.62 -2.88
C ASN A 26 10.12 -1.05 -2.42
N ILE A 27 9.82 -1.13 -1.12
CA ILE A 27 8.59 -0.56 -0.54
C ILE A 27 8.63 0.96 -0.65
N ALA A 28 9.72 1.60 -0.23
CA ALA A 28 9.82 3.06 -0.23
C ALA A 28 9.69 3.65 -1.65
N GLU A 29 10.35 3.03 -2.62
CA GLU A 29 10.28 3.42 -4.04
C GLU A 29 8.85 3.24 -4.59
N THR A 30 8.27 2.06 -4.39
CA THR A 30 6.89 1.76 -4.85
C THR A 30 5.87 2.72 -4.23
N LEU A 31 6.01 3.04 -2.94
CA LEU A 31 5.14 3.99 -2.26
C LEU A 31 5.22 5.39 -2.87
N ARG A 32 6.41 5.80 -3.33
CA ARG A 32 6.59 7.11 -3.97
C ARG A 32 5.87 7.18 -5.30
N GLU A 33 5.95 6.13 -6.12
CA GLU A 33 5.24 6.05 -7.40
C GLU A 33 3.72 6.05 -7.22
N VAL A 34 3.22 5.27 -6.26
CA VAL A 34 1.79 5.22 -5.93
C VAL A 34 1.27 6.59 -5.50
N ARG A 35 2.04 7.33 -4.70
CA ARG A 35 1.66 8.69 -4.28
C ARG A 35 1.52 9.63 -5.48
N LEU A 36 2.48 9.60 -6.40
CA LEU A 36 2.43 10.44 -7.61
C LEU A 36 1.22 10.10 -8.47
N ALA A 37 0.98 8.81 -8.73
CA ALA A 37 -0.16 8.35 -9.51
C ALA A 37 -1.52 8.75 -8.90
N LEU A 38 -1.63 8.78 -7.57
CA LEU A 38 -2.85 9.23 -6.90
C LEU A 38 -3.05 10.75 -7.02
N LEU A 39 -1.98 11.53 -6.92
CA LEU A 39 -2.05 12.99 -7.09
C LEU A 39 -2.38 13.37 -8.54
N ASP A 40 -1.79 12.68 -9.53
CA ASP A 40 -2.10 12.86 -10.95
C ASP A 40 -3.55 12.50 -11.30
N ALA A 41 -4.19 11.67 -10.48
CA ALA A 41 -5.59 11.26 -10.64
C ALA A 41 -6.59 12.21 -9.93
N ASP A 42 -6.17 13.42 -9.57
CA ASP A 42 -6.97 14.42 -8.84
C ASP A 42 -7.51 13.91 -7.49
N VAL A 43 -6.78 13.02 -6.82
CA VAL A 43 -7.15 12.56 -5.48
C VAL A 43 -6.74 13.60 -4.44
N ALA A 44 -7.66 13.95 -3.54
CA ALA A 44 -7.39 14.91 -2.47
C ALA A 44 -6.20 14.47 -1.60
N LEU A 45 -5.31 15.42 -1.29
CA LEU A 45 -4.09 15.17 -0.53
C LEU A 45 -4.33 14.44 0.79
N ALA A 46 -5.40 14.78 1.52
CA ALA A 46 -5.78 14.10 2.76
C ALA A 46 -6.05 12.59 2.55
N VAL A 47 -6.70 12.22 1.46
CA VAL A 47 -7.00 10.82 1.12
C VAL A 47 -5.71 10.09 0.73
N VAL A 48 -4.84 10.75 -0.04
CA VAL A 48 -3.54 10.19 -0.40
C VAL A 48 -2.71 9.92 0.85
N GLN A 49 -2.62 10.88 1.77
CA GLN A 49 -1.86 10.75 3.01
C GLN A 49 -2.37 9.57 3.85
N ASP A 50 -3.68 9.51 4.11
CA ASP A 50 -4.31 8.42 4.86
C ASP A 50 -4.08 7.05 4.20
N PHE A 51 -4.14 6.98 2.87
CA PHE A 51 -3.92 5.75 2.13
C PHE A 51 -2.47 5.28 2.24
N MET A 52 -1.52 6.20 2.07
CA MET A 52 -0.09 5.91 2.19
C MET A 52 0.29 5.44 3.60
N ASP A 53 -0.27 6.07 4.63
CA ASP A 53 0.01 5.70 6.02
C ASP A 53 -0.56 4.31 6.36
N ARG A 54 -1.74 3.96 5.85
CA ARG A 54 -2.30 2.61 5.98
C ARG A 54 -1.43 1.55 5.30
N ILE A 55 -0.87 1.85 4.13
CA ILE A 55 0.02 0.90 3.44
C ILE A 55 1.34 0.76 4.20
N ARG A 56 1.94 1.87 4.67
CA ARG A 56 3.19 1.83 5.45
C ARG A 56 3.03 0.98 6.72
N GLN A 57 1.94 1.15 7.46
CA GLN A 57 1.65 0.36 8.66
C GLN A 57 1.51 -1.14 8.35
N ARG A 58 0.83 -1.49 7.25
CA ARG A 58 0.72 -2.89 6.81
C ARG A 58 2.04 -3.48 6.31
N ALA A 59 2.84 -2.69 5.60
CA ALA A 59 4.13 -3.13 5.09
C ALA A 59 5.10 -3.44 6.23
N ILE A 60 5.23 -2.54 7.21
CA ILE A 60 6.04 -2.76 8.42
C ILE A 60 5.50 -3.95 9.23
N GLY A 61 4.18 -4.04 9.43
CA GLY A 61 3.59 -5.16 10.16
C GLY A 61 3.79 -6.52 9.47
N ALA A 62 3.75 -6.55 8.13
CA ALA A 62 4.01 -7.76 7.34
C ALA A 62 5.50 -8.14 7.34
N GLU A 63 6.39 -7.15 7.29
CA GLU A 63 7.83 -7.35 7.40
C GLU A 63 8.23 -7.89 8.78
N VAL A 64 7.70 -7.32 9.86
CA VAL A 64 7.89 -7.82 11.24
C VAL A 64 7.32 -9.24 11.38
N GLY A 65 6.16 -9.52 10.78
CA GLY A 65 5.57 -10.87 10.79
C GLY A 65 6.37 -11.91 9.99
N ALA A 66 7.03 -11.50 8.90
CA ALA A 66 7.88 -12.37 8.10
C ALA A 66 9.27 -12.58 8.73
N SER A 67 9.82 -11.55 9.37
CA SER A 67 11.11 -11.59 10.08
C SER A 67 11.01 -12.29 11.44
N LEU A 68 9.83 -12.33 12.07
CA LEU A 68 9.50 -13.23 13.19
C LEU A 68 9.15 -14.64 12.72
N SER A 69 9.81 -15.15 11.68
CA SER A 69 9.84 -16.59 11.42
C SER A 69 10.42 -17.27 12.68
N PRO A 70 9.67 -18.14 13.37
CA PRO A 70 10.09 -18.76 14.62
C PRO A 70 11.20 -19.77 14.33
N ALA A 71 12.42 -19.27 14.26
CA ALA A 71 13.62 -20.06 14.48
C ALA A 71 14.03 -19.90 15.96
N GLN A 72 13.09 -20.18 16.87
CA GLN A 72 13.29 -20.65 18.25
C GLN A 72 12.06 -21.45 18.68
#